data_AF-A0A3A1R445-F1
#
_entry.id   AF-A0A3A1R445-F1
#
_cell.length_a   1.000
_cell.length_b   1.000
_cell.length_c   1.000
_cell.angle_alpha   90.00
_cell.angle_beta   90.00
_cell.angle_gamma   90.00
#
_symmetry.space_group_name_H-M   'P 1'
#
loop_
_entity.id
_entity.type
_entity.pdbx_description
1 polymer ?
#
loop_
_entity_poly.entity_id
_entity_poly.type
_entity_poly.pdbx_seq_one_letter_code
_entity_poly.pdbx_strand_id
1 'polypeptide(L)'
;MQMKKKIIGTLVSAAVFGLLVWAASQILSFSYIEWSFFIGLAVSVILFFFNSSGGALSKAATLNASTAGWKIQKDNDLKANVGFVFYGVLLFTVISFIMMIITFY
;
A
#
# COMPACT_ATOMS: atom_id res chain seq x y z
N MET A 1 12.90 16.64 11.61
CA MET A 1 13.59 15.44 11.07
C MET A 1 12.63 14.30 10.70
N GLN A 2 11.62 13.99 11.51
CA GLN A 2 10.65 12.89 11.28
C GLN A 2 9.90 13.00 9.93
N MET A 3 9.42 14.20 9.55
CA MET A 3 8.70 14.39 8.27
C MET A 3 9.57 14.13 7.04
N LYS A 4 10.84 14.57 7.05
CA LYS A 4 11.78 14.32 5.95
C LYS A 4 12.01 12.83 5.75
N LYS A 5 12.14 12.06 6.84
CA LYS A 5 12.30 10.60 6.78
C LYS A 5 11.08 9.90 6.18
N LYS A 6 9.86 10.35 6.54
CA LYS A 6 8.61 9.80 5.97
C LYS A 6 8.51 10.07 4.47
N ILE A 7 8.81 11.29 4.02
CA ILE A 7 8.79 11.65 2.59
C ILE A 7 9.80 10.81 1.80
N ILE A 8 11.04 10.70 2.29
CA ILE A 8 12.07 9.87 1.65
C ILE A 8 11.61 8.41 1.60
N GLY A 9 11.07 7.88 2.70
CA GLY A 9 10.53 6.52 2.75
C GLY A 9 9.42 6.29 1.71
N THR A 10 8.54 7.27 1.52
CA THR A 10 7.47 7.23 0.50
C THR A 10 8.06 7.18 -0.91
N LEU A 11 9.01 8.06 -1.24
CA LEU A 11 9.64 8.10 -2.57
C LEU A 11 10.41 6.82 -2.88
N VAL A 12 11.20 6.32 -1.92
CA VAL A 12 11.93 5.06 -2.05
C VAL A 12 10.95 3.90 -2.25
N SER A 13 9.87 3.85 -1.48
CA SER A 13 8.85 2.80 -1.61
C SER A 13 8.18 2.82 -2.98
N ALA A 14 7.87 4.00 -3.52
CA ALA A 14 7.29 4.14 -4.85
C ALA A 14 8.26 3.66 -5.95
N ALA A 15 9.54 4.02 -5.86
CA ALA A 15 10.57 3.59 -6.80
C ALA A 15 10.77 2.06 -6.76
N VAL A 16 10.89 1.50 -5.57
CA VAL A 16 11.00 0.04 -5.38
C VAL A 16 9.77 -0.67 -5.93
N PHE A 17 8.57 -0.17 -5.65
CA PHE A 17 7.35 -0.79 -6.16
C PHE A 17 7.24 -0.72 -7.67
N GLY A 18 7.61 0.41 -8.30
CA GLY A 18 7.68 0.52 -9.75
C GLY A 18 8.67 -0.47 -10.38
N LEU A 19 9.85 -0.65 -9.77
CA LEU A 19 10.82 -1.66 -10.22
C LEU A 19 10.28 -3.09 -10.10
N LEU A 20 9.51 -3.39 -9.04
CA LEU A 20 8.86 -4.70 -8.88
C LEU A 20 7.81 -4.96 -9.96
N VAL A 21 6.96 -3.97 -10.26
CA VAL A 21 5.95 -4.09 -11.31
C VAL A 21 6.60 -4.21 -12.68
N TRP A 22 7.71 -3.48 -12.91
CA TRP A 22 8.50 -3.60 -14.13
C TRP A 22 9.14 -4.98 -14.27
N ALA A 23 9.77 -5.50 -13.22
CA ALA A 23 10.34 -6.85 -13.24
C ALA A 23 9.25 -7.90 -13.48
N ALA A 24 8.09 -7.77 -12.84
CA ALA A 24 6.95 -8.66 -13.05
C ALA A 24 6.44 -8.60 -14.50
N SER A 25 6.46 -7.43 -15.14
CA SER A 25 6.05 -7.28 -16.53
C SER A 25 6.97 -8.04 -17.50
N GLN A 26 8.26 -8.13 -17.19
CA GLN A 26 9.21 -8.92 -17.99
C GLN A 26 8.97 -10.43 -17.83
N ILE A 27 8.62 -10.89 -16.63
CA ILE A 27 8.42 -12.32 -16.34
C ILE A 27 7.07 -12.81 -16.88
N LEU A 28 6.02 -12.01 -16.72
CA LEU A 28 4.65 -12.37 -17.09
C LEU A 28 4.24 -11.82 -18.47
N SER A 29 5.13 -11.11 -19.17
CA SER A 29 4.93 -10.57 -20.52
C SER A 29 3.68 -9.69 -20.69
N PHE A 30 3.32 -8.90 -19.66
CA PHE A 30 2.24 -7.91 -19.75
C PHE A 30 2.78 -6.50 -20.04
N SER A 31 1.95 -5.64 -20.62
CA SER A 31 2.30 -4.24 -20.88
C SER A 31 2.42 -3.45 -19.57
N TYR A 32 3.63 -2.99 -19.25
CA TYR A 32 3.89 -2.26 -18.00
C TYR A 32 3.00 -1.01 -17.88
N ILE A 33 2.92 -0.18 -18.92
CA ILE A 33 2.19 1.10 -18.88
C ILE A 33 0.68 0.87 -18.72
N GLU A 34 0.11 -0.11 -19.42
CA GLU A 34 -1.33 -0.42 -19.36
C GLU A 34 -1.75 -0.96 -17.98
N TRP A 35 -0.93 -1.82 -17.39
CA TRP A 35 -1.31 -2.56 -16.18
C TRP A 35 -0.87 -1.88 -14.88
N SER A 36 0.13 -1.00 -14.91
CA SER A 36 0.71 -0.38 -13.70
C SER A 36 -0.32 0.34 -12.85
N PHE A 37 -1.25 1.08 -13.47
CA PHE A 37 -2.31 1.78 -12.74
C PHE A 37 -3.22 0.81 -11.98
N PHE A 38 -3.71 -0.23 -12.65
CA PHE A 38 -4.62 -1.22 -12.05
C PHE A 38 -3.94 -2.04 -10.96
N ILE A 39 -2.68 -2.43 -11.17
CA ILE A 39 -1.86 -3.14 -10.17
C ILE A 39 -1.66 -2.24 -8.94
N GLY A 40 -1.27 -0.97 -9.14
CA GLY A 40 -1.10 -0.01 -8.06
C GLY A 40 -2.38 0.21 -7.26
N LEU A 41 -3.53 0.30 -7.94
CA LEU A 41 -4.84 0.45 -7.29
C LEU A 41 -5.20 -0.79 -6.46
N ALA A 42 -5.08 -1.99 -7.03
CA ALA A 42 -5.37 -3.24 -6.34
C ALA A 42 -4.49 -3.41 -5.08
N VAL A 43 -3.18 -3.19 -5.21
CA VAL A 43 -2.25 -3.29 -4.07
C VAL A 43 -2.53 -2.22 -3.02
N SER A 44 -2.90 -0.99 -3.42
CA SER A 44 -3.28 0.06 -2.49
C SER A 44 -4.48 -0.35 -1.63
N VAL A 45 -5.52 -0.94 -2.25
CA VAL A 45 -6.71 -1.44 -1.53
C VAL A 45 -6.34 -2.55 -0.56
N ILE A 46 -5.51 -3.51 -0.99
CA ILE A 46 -5.01 -4.59 -0.14
C ILE A 46 -4.26 -4.01 1.05
N LEU A 47 -3.27 -3.14 0.81
CA LEU A 47 -2.47 -2.53 1.88
C LEU A 47 -3.32 -1.72 2.86
N PHE A 48 -4.32 -0.99 2.37
CA PHE A 48 -5.24 -0.25 3.23
C PHE A 48 -6.02 -1.19 4.15
N PHE A 49 -6.55 -2.29 3.60
CA PHE A 49 -7.31 -3.27 4.37
C PHE A 49 -6.47 -3.97 5.44
N PHE A 50 -5.20 -4.27 5.16
CA PHE A 50 -4.32 -4.94 6.11
C PHE A 50 -3.65 -4.00 7.14
N ASN A 51 -3.38 -2.74 6.80
CA ASN A 51 -2.75 -1.75 7.71
C ASN A 51 -3.75 -0.84 8.46
N SER A 52 -5.05 -0.93 8.20
CA SER A 52 -6.05 -0.18 8.97
C SER A 52 -6.19 -0.74 10.39
N SER A 53 -6.45 0.11 11.39
CA SER A 53 -6.62 -0.28 12.80
C SER A 53 -7.79 -1.24 13.06
N GLY A 54 -8.73 -1.35 12.12
CA GLY A 54 -9.81 -2.35 12.10
C GLY A 54 -9.62 -3.46 11.05
N GLY A 55 -8.46 -3.51 10.40
CA GLY A 55 -8.11 -4.48 9.36
C GLY A 55 -7.84 -5.89 9.91
N ALA A 56 -7.81 -6.90 9.03
CA ALA A 56 -7.68 -8.31 9.42
C ALA A 56 -6.46 -8.59 10.32
N LEU A 57 -5.31 -7.97 10.01
CA LEU A 57 -4.08 -8.13 10.79
C LEU A 57 -4.19 -7.47 12.17
N SER A 58 -4.77 -6.28 12.24
CA SER A 58 -5.02 -5.56 13.50
C SER A 58 -5.97 -6.37 14.40
N LYS A 59 -7.05 -6.92 13.84
CA LYS A 59 -7.99 -7.77 14.57
C LYS A 59 -7.32 -9.04 15.11
N ALA A 60 -6.48 -9.70 14.33
CA ALA A 60 -5.73 -10.88 14.79
C ALA A 60 -4.74 -10.54 15.91
N ALA A 61 -4.03 -9.42 15.81
CA ALA A 61 -3.11 -8.95 16.85
C ALA A 61 -3.86 -8.58 18.15
N THR A 62 -4.99 -7.87 18.02
CA THR A 62 -5.87 -7.52 19.15
C THR A 62 -6.45 -8.76 19.83
N LEU A 63 -6.87 -9.78 19.06
CA LEU A 63 -7.33 -11.06 19.60
C LEU A 63 -6.24 -11.74 20.42
N ASN A 64 -5.04 -11.89 19.85
CA ASN A 64 -3.90 -12.51 20.54
C ASN A 64 -3.54 -11.75 21.84
N ALA A 65 -3.55 -10.41 21.81
CA ALA A 65 -3.27 -9.58 22.97
C ALA A 65 -4.38 -9.65 24.05
N SER A 66 -5.64 -9.71 23.61
CA SER A 66 -6.82 -9.87 24.50
C SER A 66 -6.81 -11.22 25.20
N THR A 67 -6.50 -12.30 24.47
CA THR A 67 -6.38 -13.66 25.02
C THR A 67 -5.23 -13.76 26.03
N ALA A 68 -4.11 -13.08 25.79
CA ALA A 68 -2.97 -13.07 26.71
C ALA A 68 -3.21 -12.25 27.99
N GLY A 69 -4.07 -11.22 27.95
CA GLY A 69 -4.28 -10.28 29.05
C GLY A 69 -5.64 -10.39 29.76
N TRP A 70 -6.52 -11.31 29.34
CA TRP A 70 -7.91 -11.42 29.82
C TRP A 70 -8.68 -10.09 29.83
N LYS A 71 -8.37 -9.20 28.87
CA LYS A 71 -9.00 -7.88 28.73
C LYS A 71 -9.61 -7.74 27.34
N ILE A 72 -10.93 -7.62 27.30
CA ILE A 72 -11.68 -7.33 26.07
C ILE A 72 -11.31 -5.91 25.63
N GLN A 73 -10.51 -5.79 24.56
CA GLN A 73 -10.26 -4.51 23.90
C GLN A 73 -11.50 -4.10 23.09
N LYS A 74 -11.93 -2.84 23.28
CA LYS A 74 -13.05 -2.22 22.57
C LYS A 74 -12.72 -2.17 21.08
N ASP A 75 -13.68 -2.51 20.21
CA ASP A 75 -13.50 -2.45 18.75
C ASP A 75 -12.98 -1.05 18.37
N ASN A 76 -11.78 -0.99 17.78
CA ASN A 76 -11.23 0.25 17.27
C ASN A 76 -11.93 0.58 15.94
N ASP A 77 -12.40 1.82 15.80
CA ASP A 77 -12.85 2.34 14.51
C ASP A 77 -11.78 2.07 13.43
N LEU A 78 -12.22 1.83 12.20
CA LEU A 78 -11.34 1.75 11.03
C LEU A 78 -10.64 3.11 10.82
N LYS A 79 -9.46 3.26 11.40
CA LYS A 79 -8.56 4.39 11.16
C LYS A 79 -7.40 3.90 10.32
N ALA A 80 -7.14 4.61 9.23
CA ALA A 80 -6.03 4.33 8.35
C ALA A 80 -4.70 4.66 9.07
N ASN A 81 -4.11 3.67 9.76
CA ASN A 81 -2.76 3.76 10.31
C ASN A 81 -1.75 3.23 9.29
N VAL A 82 -1.69 3.92 8.15
CA VAL A 82 -0.92 3.47 6.99
C VAL A 82 0.50 4.06 7.00
N GLY A 83 1.49 3.20 6.76
CA GLY A 83 2.91 3.57 6.75
C GLY A 83 3.36 4.23 5.44
N PHE A 84 4.64 4.63 5.39
CA PHE A 84 5.26 5.23 4.21
C PHE A 84 5.21 4.33 2.95
N VAL A 85 5.17 3.00 3.13
CA VAL A 85 5.02 2.03 2.03
C VAL A 85 3.69 2.22 1.31
N PHE A 86 2.59 2.36 2.05
CA PHE A 86 1.26 2.60 1.47
C PHE A 86 1.23 3.90 0.67
N TYR A 87 1.78 4.98 1.23
CA TYR A 87 1.89 6.24 0.50
C TYR A 87 2.78 6.12 -0.75
N GLY A 88 3.82 5.28 -0.71
CA GLY A 88 4.66 5.01 -1.87
C GLY A 88 3.89 4.30 -3.00
N VAL A 89 3.10 3.28 -2.65
CA VAL A 89 2.23 2.61 -3.63
C VAL A 89 1.18 3.57 -4.18
N LEU A 90 0.54 4.39 -3.34
CA LEU A 90 -0.40 5.41 -3.81
C LEU A 90 0.26 6.42 -4.76
N LEU A 91 1.47 6.89 -4.45
CA LEU A 91 2.21 7.81 -5.30
C LEU A 91 2.52 7.16 -6.65
N PHE A 92 2.96 5.90 -6.65
CA PHE A 92 3.14 5.12 -7.87
C PHE A 92 1.85 4.99 -8.68
N THR A 93 0.71 4.72 -8.03
CA THR A 93 -0.60 4.62 -8.69
C THR A 93 -0.99 5.93 -9.38
N VAL A 94 -0.79 7.08 -8.70
CA VAL A 94 -1.09 8.40 -9.28
C VAL A 94 -0.19 8.69 -10.49
N ILE A 95 1.11 8.42 -10.40
CA ILE A 95 2.03 8.59 -11.53
C ILE A 95 1.63 7.68 -12.70
N SER A 96 1.30 6.42 -12.41
CA SER A 96 0.88 5.45 -13.43
C SER A 96 -0.42 5.87 -14.11
N PHE A 97 -1.36 6.46 -13.36
CA PHE A 97 -2.59 7.01 -13.90
C PHE A 97 -2.32 8.17 -14.87
N ILE A 98 -1.43 9.09 -14.48
CA ILE A 98 -1.02 10.20 -15.35
C ILE A 98 -0.36 9.68 -16.63
N MET A 99 0.56 8.71 -16.50
CA MET A 99 1.22 8.10 -17.66
C MET A 99 0.24 7.38 -18.58
N MET A 100 -0.75 6.68 -18.02
CA MET A 100 -1.81 6.04 -18.78
C MET A 100 -2.62 7.08 -19.56
N ILE A 101 -3.02 8.19 -18.93
CA ILE A 101 -3.74 9.27 -19.63
C ILE A 101 -2.89 9.80 -20.80
N ILE A 102 -1.64 10.19 -20.54
CA ILE A 102 -0.74 10.75 -21.58
C ILE A 102 -0.51 9.78 -22.75
N THR A 103 -0.49 8.48 -22.49
CA THR A 103 -0.21 7.48 -23.52
C THR A 103 -1.45 7.18 -24.38
N PHE A 104 -2.64 7.25 -23.80
CA PHE A 104 -3.89 6.84 -24.45
C PHE A 104 -4.80 7.99 -24.89
N TYR A 105 -4.51 9.24 -24.51
CA TYR A 105 -5.26 10.45 -24.85
C TYR A 105 -4.33 11.61 -25.19
#